data_AF-A0A9E5DIG4-F1
#
_entry.id   AF-A0A9E5DIG4-F1
#
_cell.length_a   1.000
_cell.length_b   1.000
_cell.length_c   1.000
_cell.angle_alpha   90.00
_cell.angle_beta   90.00
_cell.angle_gamma   90.00
#
_symmetry.space_group_name_H-M   'P 1'
#
loop_
_entity.id
_entity.type
_entity.pdbx_description
1 polymer ?
#
loop_
_entity_poly.entity_id
_entity_poly.type
_entity_poly.pdbx_seq_one_letter_code
_entity_poly.pdbx_strand_id
1 'polypeptide(L)'
;MILYLEDPSLAATLVMAGSGVILLVLSILYYTLKSRRVRVSEAYLSGEGEDVVGELSPGVGSLYFSFMKRFAGSLYKVLTERVQTGSLHDWFNFISSWLGLLVLLAIVALILMLTGW
;
A
#
# COMPACT_ATOMS: atom_id res chain seq x y z
N MET A 1 2.13 -21.54 18.95
CA MET A 1 3.37 -21.04 18.33
C MET A 1 4.64 -21.70 18.88
N ILE A 2 4.54 -22.79 19.67
CA ILE A 2 5.70 -23.48 20.27
C ILE A 2 6.00 -24.82 19.56
N LEU A 3 5.01 -25.40 18.89
CA LEU A 3 5.13 -26.68 18.15
C LEU A 3 6.02 -26.66 16.90
N TYR A 4 6.44 -25.49 16.40
CA TYR A 4 7.31 -25.39 15.21
C TYR A 4 8.81 -25.38 15.53
N LEU A 5 9.18 -25.36 16.82
CA LEU A 5 10.58 -25.36 17.26
C LEU A 5 11.15 -26.77 17.47
N GLU A 6 10.32 -27.81 17.58
CA GLU A 6 10.80 -29.18 17.84
C GLU A 6 11.33 -29.88 16.58
N ASP A 7 10.78 -29.60 15.41
CA ASP A 7 11.17 -30.25 14.15
C ASP A 7 11.46 -29.20 13.04
N PRO A 8 12.74 -28.83 12.83
CA PRO A 8 13.12 -27.83 11.83
C PRO A 8 12.77 -28.25 10.39
N SER A 9 12.66 -29.56 10.14
CA SER A 9 12.19 -30.13 8.87
C SER A 9 10.73 -29.79 8.59
N LEU A 10 9.85 -29.91 9.59
CA LEU A 10 8.43 -29.58 9.45
C LEU A 10 8.22 -28.08 9.22
N ALA A 11 8.95 -27.24 9.96
CA ALA A 11 8.96 -25.80 9.75
C ALA A 11 9.42 -25.43 8.32
N ALA A 12 10.51 -26.05 7.83
CA ALA A 12 11.01 -25.82 6.48
C ALA A 12 9.99 -26.24 5.40
N THR A 13 9.32 -27.39 5.58
CA THR A 13 8.29 -27.85 4.62
C THR A 13 7.09 -26.91 4.56
N LEU A 14 6.65 -26.36 5.69
CA LEU A 14 5.54 -25.40 5.72
C LEU A 14 5.89 -24.07 5.06
N VAL A 15 7.11 -23.57 5.29
CA VAL A 15 7.58 -22.34 4.64
C VAL A 15 7.73 -22.54 3.13
N MET A 16 8.25 -23.69 2.69
CA MET A 16 8.32 -24.08 1.28
C MET A 16 6.93 -24.22 0.64
N ALA A 17 5.98 -24.86 1.32
CA ALA A 17 4.62 -25.01 0.83
C ALA A 17 3.92 -23.64 0.73
N GLY A 18 4.08 -22.80 1.75
CA GLY A 18 3.53 -21.44 1.77
C GLY A 18 4.09 -20.55 0.67
N SER A 19 5.41 -20.57 0.44
CA SER A 19 6.05 -19.80 -0.63
C SER A 19 5.64 -20.30 -2.02
N GLY A 20 5.47 -21.62 -2.18
CA GLY A 20 4.94 -22.23 -3.41
C GLY A 20 3.52 -21.75 -3.73
N VAL A 21 2.63 -21.69 -2.74
CA VAL A 21 1.26 -21.17 -2.93
C VAL A 21 1.29 -19.69 -3.31
N ILE A 22 2.13 -18.88 -2.68
CA ILE A 22 2.25 -17.45 -2.99
C ILE A 22 2.72 -17.25 -4.43
N LEU A 23 3.74 -17.99 -4.89
CA LEU A 23 4.24 -17.92 -6.26
C LEU A 23 3.18 -18.33 -7.28
N LEU A 24 2.36 -19.34 -6.94
CA LEU A 24 1.27 -19.81 -7.79
C LEU A 24 0.20 -18.72 -7.94
N VAL A 25 -0.22 -18.10 -6.83
CA VAL A 25 -1.18 -16.99 -6.83
C VAL A 25 -0.67 -15.80 -7.65
N LEU A 26 0.61 -15.43 -7.47
CA LEU A 26 1.23 -14.34 -8.22
C LEU A 26 1.31 -14.66 -9.72
N SER A 27 1.60 -15.91 -10.08
CA SER A 27 1.65 -16.34 -11.47
C SER A 27 0.27 -16.26 -12.12
N ILE A 28 -0.78 -16.73 -11.44
CA ILE A 28 -2.16 -16.61 -11.91
C ILE A 28 -2.51 -15.13 -12.11
N LEU A 29 -2.27 -14.28 -11.11
CA LEU A 29 -2.52 -12.84 -11.21
C LEU A 29 -1.77 -12.21 -12.38
N TYR A 30 -0.50 -12.55 -12.57
CA TYR A 30 0.28 -12.06 -13.69
C TYR A 30 -0.37 -12.46 -15.01
N TYR A 31 -0.71 -13.73 -15.22
CA TYR A 31 -1.27 -14.19 -16.50
C TYR A 31 -2.72 -13.74 -16.73
N THR A 32 -3.51 -13.48 -15.69
CA THR A 32 -4.85 -12.91 -15.82
C THR A 32 -4.82 -11.41 -16.10
N LEU A 33 -3.91 -10.67 -15.45
CA LEU A 33 -3.75 -9.22 -15.64
C LEU A 33 -2.91 -8.87 -16.87
N LYS A 34 -2.12 -9.82 -17.39
CA LYS A 34 -1.32 -9.63 -18.61
C LYS A 34 -2.26 -9.42 -19.80
N SER A 35 -2.48 -8.15 -20.13
CA SER A 35 -3.21 -7.72 -21.31
C SER A 35 -2.63 -8.38 -22.56
N ARG A 36 -3.46 -9.16 -23.27
CA ARG A 36 -3.00 -9.99 -24.40
C ARG A 36 -2.75 -9.19 -25.68
N ARG A 37 -3.12 -7.90 -25.74
CA ARG A 37 -2.90 -7.03 -26.90
C ARG A 37 -2.80 -5.58 -26.46
N VAL A 38 -1.59 -5.11 -26.18
CA VAL A 38 -1.28 -3.68 -26.23
C VAL A 38 -0.59 -3.46 -27.56
N ARG A 39 -1.31 -2.87 -28.51
CA ARG A 39 -0.67 -2.32 -29.72
C ARG A 39 0.26 -1.23 -29.18
N VAL A 40 1.57 -1.36 -29.41
CA VAL A 40 2.50 -0.27 -29.14
C VAL A 40 2.22 0.79 -30.21
N SER A 41 1.27 1.67 -29.96
CA SER A 41 1.15 2.92 -30.70
C SER A 41 1.77 4.01 -29.83
N GLU A 42 2.57 4.87 -30.44
CA GLU A 42 3.00 6.10 -29.79
C GLU A 42 1.75 6.97 -29.48
N ALA A 43 1.85 7.83 -28.46
CA ALA A 43 0.68 8.50 -27.91
C ALA A 43 0.03 9.44 -28.93
N TYR A 44 -1.15 9.05 -29.41
CA TYR A 44 -1.99 9.88 -30.27
C TYR A 44 -2.78 10.88 -29.40
N LEU A 45 -2.43 12.16 -29.47
CA LEU A 45 -3.17 13.22 -28.79
C LEU A 45 -3.95 14.06 -29.82
N SER A 46 -5.28 13.94 -29.77
CA SER A 46 -6.23 14.89 -30.38
C SER A 46 -6.05 15.19 -31.88
N GLY A 47 -5.55 14.26 -32.68
CA GLY A 47 -5.48 14.43 -34.14
C GLY A 47 -4.16 15.00 -34.66
N GLU A 48 -3.17 15.24 -33.80
CA GLU A 48 -1.83 15.63 -34.23
C GLU A 48 -1.01 14.39 -34.63
N GLY A 49 -0.09 14.57 -35.59
CA GLY A 49 0.79 13.51 -36.06
C GLY A 49 1.73 13.01 -34.97
N GLU A 50 2.13 11.74 -35.06
CA GLU A 50 3.01 11.07 -34.08
C GLU A 50 4.33 11.85 -33.86
N ASP A 51 4.76 12.60 -34.88
CA ASP A 51 5.98 13.43 -34.86
C ASP A 51 5.93 14.64 -33.91
N VAL A 52 4.73 15.06 -33.47
CA VAL A 52 4.54 16.30 -32.69
C VAL A 52 4.68 16.04 -31.18
N VAL A 53 4.38 14.81 -30.72
CA VAL A 53 4.44 14.44 -29.30
C VAL A 53 5.74 13.71 -29.01
N GLY A 54 6.84 14.47 -28.97
CA GLY A 54 8.19 13.91 -28.72
C GLY A 54 8.40 13.29 -27.33
N GLU A 55 7.52 13.58 -26.36
CA GLU A 55 7.60 13.01 -25.01
C GLU A 55 6.21 12.61 -24.50
N LEU A 56 6.01 11.30 -24.29
CA LEU A 56 4.84 10.72 -23.62
C LEU A 56 4.73 11.17 -22.14
N SER A 57 5.85 11.64 -21.58
CA SER A 57 6.01 11.98 -20.19
C SER A 57 5.55 13.42 -19.94
N PRO A 58 4.54 13.66 -19.09
CA PRO A 58 4.25 15.00 -18.63
C PRO A 58 5.50 15.62 -17.98
N GLY A 59 5.86 16.83 -18.38
CA GLY A 59 6.98 17.56 -17.77
C GLY A 59 6.82 17.66 -16.25
N VAL A 60 7.94 17.69 -15.52
CA VAL A 60 7.96 17.69 -14.05
C VAL A 60 7.03 18.76 -13.44
N GLY A 61 6.91 19.92 -14.09
CA GLY A 61 6.00 20.99 -13.69
C GLY A 61 4.51 20.64 -13.77
N SER A 62 4.07 19.89 -14.79
CA SER A 62 2.66 19.49 -14.92
C SER A 62 2.31 18.35 -13.96
N LEU A 63 3.27 17.45 -13.67
CA LEU A 63 3.14 16.45 -12.61
C LEU A 63 3.03 17.10 -11.23
N TYR A 64 3.91 18.06 -10.92
CA TYR A 64 3.87 18.81 -9.67
C TYR A 64 2.53 19.53 -9.50
N PHE A 65 2.08 20.27 -10.50
CA PHE A 65 0.81 20.99 -10.44
C PHE A 65 -0.39 20.05 -10.31
N SER A 66 -0.39 18.92 -11.02
CA SER A 66 -1.45 17.91 -10.95
C SER A 66 -1.50 17.25 -9.57
N PHE A 67 -0.33 16.92 -9.00
CA PHE A 67 -0.22 16.41 -7.63
C PHE A 67 -0.74 17.44 -6.63
N MET A 68 -0.34 18.70 -6.76
CA MET A 68 -0.75 19.75 -5.83
C MET A 68 -2.23 20.04 -5.87
N LYS A 69 -2.82 20.09 -7.07
CA LYS A 69 -4.24 20.34 -7.23
C LYS A 69 -5.11 19.19 -6.70
N ARG A 70 -4.73 17.94 -6.96
CA ARG A 70 -5.56 16.77 -6.60
C ARG A 70 -5.25 16.23 -5.21
N PHE A 71 -3.98 15.97 -4.93
CA PHE A 71 -3.57 15.31 -3.69
C PHE A 71 -3.54 16.29 -2.52
N ALA A 72 -2.79 17.39 -2.64
CA ALA A 72 -2.68 18.33 -1.53
C ALA A 72 -4.01 19.04 -1.23
N GLY A 73 -4.77 19.41 -2.27
CA GLY A 73 -6.11 19.97 -2.09
C GLY A 73 -7.07 19.01 -1.38
N SER A 74 -7.08 17.73 -1.78
CA SER A 74 -7.91 16.72 -1.12
C SER A 74 -7.46 16.44 0.31
N LEU A 75 -6.14 16.37 0.55
CA LEU A 75 -5.58 16.12 1.88
C LEU A 75 -5.91 17.27 2.83
N TYR A 76 -5.74 18.51 2.37
CA TYR A 76 -6.10 19.69 3.14
C TYR A 76 -7.58 19.65 3.54
N LYS A 77 -8.46 19.37 2.58
CA LYS A 77 -9.91 19.27 2.82
C LYS A 77 -10.24 18.17 3.83
N VAL A 78 -9.59 17.01 3.76
CA VAL A 78 -9.79 15.93 4.73
C VAL A 78 -9.31 16.34 6.12
N LEU A 79 -8.14 16.96 6.23
CA LEU A 79 -7.60 17.40 7.52
C LEU A 79 -8.51 18.46 8.16
N THR A 80 -8.97 19.44 7.40
CA THR A 80 -9.81 20.51 7.96
C THR A 80 -11.24 20.07 8.20
N GLU A 81 -11.86 19.32 7.30
CA GLU A 81 -13.29 18.98 7.42
C GLU A 81 -13.54 17.71 8.23
N ARG A 82 -12.60 16.75 8.27
CA ARG A 82 -12.79 15.47 8.95
C ARG A 82 -12.01 15.33 10.25
N VAL A 83 -10.83 15.95 10.36
CA VAL A 83 -10.01 15.84 11.59
C VAL A 83 -10.34 16.96 12.56
N GLN A 84 -10.64 18.16 12.07
CA GLN A 84 -11.04 19.30 12.89
C GLN A 84 -12.57 19.46 12.95
N THR A 85 -13.29 18.41 13.35
CA THR A 85 -14.76 18.46 13.49
C THR A 85 -15.24 19.36 14.63
N GLY A 86 -14.36 19.74 15.57
CA GLY A 86 -14.71 20.53 16.75
C GLY A 86 -15.53 19.77 17.80
N SER A 87 -15.84 18.49 17.55
CA SER A 87 -16.52 17.59 18.46
C SER A 87 -15.54 17.01 19.48
N LEU A 88 -15.79 17.25 20.76
CA LEU A 88 -15.02 16.64 21.85
C LEU A 88 -15.14 15.11 21.85
N HIS A 89 -16.26 14.56 21.36
CA HIS A 89 -16.48 13.13 21.28
C HIS A 89 -15.57 12.46 20.24
N ASP A 90 -15.43 13.08 19.06
CA ASP A 90 -14.53 12.57 18.01
C ASP A 90 -13.07 12.63 18.47
N TRP A 91 -12.70 13.68 19.19
CA TRP A 91 -11.37 13.83 19.78
C TRP A 91 -11.10 12.77 20.84
N PHE A 92 -12.08 12.48 21.70
CA PHE A 92 -11.97 11.40 22.69
C PHE A 92 -11.81 10.03 22.01
N ASN A 93 -12.59 9.75 20.96
CA ASN A 93 -12.48 8.50 20.19
C ASN A 93 -11.12 8.38 19.49
N PHE A 94 -10.60 9.48 18.96
CA PHE A 94 -9.27 9.51 18.37
C PHE A 94 -8.19 9.18 19.41
N ILE A 95 -8.22 9.81 20.58
CA ILE A 95 -7.24 9.55 21.65
C ILE A 95 -7.38 8.14 22.22
N SER A 96 -8.60 7.64 22.42
CA SER A 96 -8.83 6.29 22.93
C SER A 96 -8.32 5.24 21.95
N SER A 97 -8.48 5.47 20.65
CA SER A 97 -7.91 4.59 19.61
C SER A 97 -6.38 4.57 19.65
N TRP A 98 -5.75 5.72 19.87
CA TRP A 98 -4.29 5.84 19.97
C TRP A 98 -3.75 5.18 21.24
N LEU A 99 -4.43 5.34 22.37
CA LEU A 99 -4.13 4.64 23.62
C LEU A 99 -4.29 3.12 23.46
N GLY A 100 -5.34 2.66 22.80
CA GLY A 100 -5.54 1.24 22.50
C GLY A 100 -4.39 0.66 21.68
N LEU A 101 -3.93 1.40 20.66
CA LEU A 101 -2.75 1.02 19.87
C LEU A 101 -1.47 0.96 20.71
N LEU A 102 -1.23 1.95 21.57
CA LEU A 102 -0.07 1.95 22.48
C LEU A 102 -0.09 0.78 23.46
N VAL A 103 -1.26 0.43 24.01
CA VAL A 103 -1.43 -0.74 24.86
C VAL A 103 -1.11 -2.03 24.10
N LEU A 104 -1.58 -2.15 22.86
CA LEU A 104 -1.31 -3.31 22.01
C LEU A 104 0.19 -3.44 21.71
N LEU A 105 0.87 -2.33 21.39
CA LEU A 105 2.32 -2.29 21.23
C LEU A 105 3.07 -2.67 22.51
N ALA A 106 2.60 -2.19 23.67
CA ALA A 106 3.19 -2.54 24.96
C ALA A 106 3.06 -4.05 25.24
N ILE A 107 1.90 -4.65 24.93
CA ILE A 107 1.70 -6.11 25.05
C ILE A 107 2.67 -6.86 24.14
N VAL A 108 2.80 -6.43 22.87
CA VAL A 108 3.74 -7.04 21.92
C VAL A 108 5.18 -6.93 22.43
N ALA A 109 5.59 -5.75 22.91
CA ALA A 109 6.93 -5.54 23.47
C ALA A 109 7.18 -6.45 24.68
N LEU A 110 6.19 -6.62 25.56
CA LEU A 110 6.28 -7.49 26.73
C LEU A 110 6.43 -8.95 26.32
N ILE A 111 5.68 -9.41 25.32
CA ILE A 111 5.84 -10.75 24.75
C ILE A 111 7.24 -10.93 24.17
N LEU A 112 7.74 -9.97 23.39
CA LEU A 112 9.08 -10.02 22.80
C LEU A 112 10.16 -10.15 23.87
N MET A 113 10.11 -9.31 24.92
CA MET A 113 11.02 -9.38 26.06
C MET A 113 10.98 -10.74 26.77
N LEU A 114 9.78 -11.32 26.96
CA LEU A 114 9.63 -12.65 27.58
C LEU A 114 10.17 -13.78 26.69
N THR A 115 10.07 -13.63 25.36
CA THR A 115 10.58 -14.61 24.40
C THR A 115 12.09 -14.48 24.12
N GLY A 116 12.78 -13.55 24.78
CA GLY A 116 14.22 -13.36 24.65
C GLY A 116 14.67 -12.77 23.32
N TRP A 117 13.76 -12.09 22.61
CA TRP A 117 14.06 -11.24 21.45
C TRP A 117 14.26 -9.79 21.87
#